data_AF-A0A831LQA4-F1
#
_entry.id   AF-A0A831LQA4-F1
#
_cell.length_a   1.000
_cell.length_b   1.000
_cell.length_c   1.000
_cell.angle_alpha   90.00
_cell.angle_beta   90.00
_cell.angle_gamma   90.00
#
_symmetry.space_group_name_H-M   'P 1'
#
loop_
_entity.id
_entity.type
_entity.pdbx_description
1 polymer ?
#
loop_
_entity_poly.entity_id
_entity_poly.type
_entity_poly.pdbx_seq_one_letter_code
_entity_poly.pdbx_strand_id
1 'polypeptide(L)'
;MILEPGAGDLFLIQGPSSFLLGGVVRERFALPVNAVDDVYFEPVRPGDLVCVSAPEGGSLRAAAMLLLLVRDHHFPVFALPKGHPG
;
A
#
# COMPACT_ATOMS: atom_id res chain seq x y z
N MET A 1 -1.62 18.57 -5.25
CA MET A 1 -2.95 18.39 -5.88
C MET A 1 -3.61 17.22 -5.18
N ILE A 2 -4.74 17.43 -4.50
CA ILE A 2 -5.55 16.33 -3.96
C ILE A 2 -6.49 15.94 -5.09
N LEU A 3 -6.32 14.76 -5.66
CA LEU A 3 -7.34 14.19 -6.53
C LEU A 3 -8.36 13.52 -5.62
N GLU A 4 -9.52 14.16 -5.47
CA GLU A 4 -10.69 13.56 -4.82
C GLU A 4 -11.00 12.23 -5.52
N PRO A 5 -11.30 11.15 -4.78
CA PRO A 5 -11.62 9.86 -5.38
C PRO A 5 -12.92 9.96 -6.19
N GLY A 6 -12.78 10.16 -7.50
CA GLY A 6 -13.89 10.18 -8.44
C GLY A 6 -14.20 8.76 -8.89
N ALA A 7 -15.38 8.24 -8.55
CA ALA A 7 -16.01 7.01 -9.06
C ALA A 7 -15.19 5.69 -9.13
N GLY A 8 -13.90 5.71 -8.78
CA GLY A 8 -12.97 4.61 -8.79
C GLY A 8 -12.24 4.53 -7.46
N ASP A 9 -12.01 3.31 -6.99
CA ASP A 9 -11.53 2.97 -5.64
C ASP A 9 -10.09 3.36 -5.35
N LEU A 10 -9.51 4.33 -6.07
CA LEU A 10 -8.12 4.75 -5.96
C LEU A 10 -8.03 6.26 -5.76
N PHE A 11 -7.11 6.69 -4.90
CA PHE A 11 -6.76 8.09 -4.71
C PHE A 11 -5.25 8.27 -4.74
N LEU A 12 -4.81 9.44 -5.21
CA LEU A 12 -3.40 9.82 -5.28
C LEU A 12 -3.22 11.18 -4.60
N ILE A 13 -2.41 11.19 -3.56
CA ILE A 13 -1.92 12.42 -2.93
C ILE A 13 -0.48 12.61 -3.40
N GLN A 14 -0.24 13.69 -4.16
CA GLN A 14 1.04 13.94 -4.78
C GLN A 14 1.69 15.22 -4.25
N GLY A 15 2.92 15.07 -3.74
CA GLY A 15 3.85 16.15 -3.43
C GLY A 15 4.83 16.42 -4.57
N PRO A 16 5.79 17.35 -4.40
CA PRO A 16 6.73 17.75 -5.45
C PRO A 16 7.61 16.60 -5.97
N SER A 17 8.05 15.72 -5.06
CA SER A 17 8.93 14.58 -5.34
C SER A 17 8.45 13.30 -4.68
N SER A 18 7.21 13.27 -4.16
CA SER A 18 6.70 12.18 -3.34
C SER A 18 5.23 11.93 -3.64
N PHE A 19 4.73 10.74 -3.29
CA PHE A 19 3.31 10.46 -3.38
C PHE A 19 2.84 9.40 -2.37
N LEU A 20 1.53 9.40 -2.13
CA LEU A 20 0.78 8.35 -1.48
C LEU A 20 -0.34 7.92 -2.42
N LEU A 21 -0.29 6.67 -2.87
CA LEU A 21 -1.35 6.04 -3.65
C LEU A 21 -2.14 5.13 -2.72
N GLY A 22 -3.45 5.28 -2.65
CA GLY A 22 -4.29 4.43 -1.81
C GLY A 22 -5.49 3.87 -2.54
N GLY A 23 -6.05 2.81 -1.99
CA GLY A 23 -7.29 2.24 -2.47
C GLY A 23 -8.11 1.55 -1.40
N VAL A 24 -9.43 1.53 -1.62
CA VAL A 24 -10.40 0.96 -0.68
C VAL A 24 -10.41 -0.57 -0.81
N VAL A 25 -10.30 -1.26 0.32
CA VAL A 25 -10.41 -2.71 0.41
C VAL A 25 -11.87 -3.13 0.31
N ARG A 26 -12.14 -4.17 -0.48
CA ARG A 26 -13.49 -4.73 -0.66
C ARG A 26 -13.69 -6.09 -0.01
N GLU A 27 -12.60 -6.81 0.23
CA GLU A 27 -12.62 -8.17 0.78
C GLU A 27 -11.92 -8.22 2.13
N ARG A 28 -12.36 -9.13 3.00
CA ARG A 28 -11.70 -9.37 4.28
C ARG A 28 -10.56 -10.36 4.08
N PHE A 29 -9.37 -10.02 4.58
CA PHE A 29 -8.23 -10.92 4.59
C PHE A 29 -7.30 -10.67 5.78
N ALA A 30 -6.40 -11.61 6.04
CA ALA A 30 -5.31 -11.46 6.99
C ALA A 30 -4.04 -11.15 6.18
N LEU A 31 -3.54 -9.92 6.24
CA LEU A 31 -2.33 -9.51 5.55
C LEU A 31 -1.11 -10.12 6.23
N PRO A 32 -0.34 -11.00 5.58
CA PRO A 32 0.90 -11.49 6.15
C PRO A 32 1.97 -10.40 6.08
N VAL A 33 2.56 -10.09 7.22
CA VAL A 33 3.69 -9.16 7.33
C VAL A 33 4.91 -9.95 7.79
N ASN A 34 5.85 -10.14 6.87
CA ASN A 34 7.11 -10.81 7.12
C ASN A 34 8.10 -9.80 7.71
N ALA A 35 8.38 -9.92 9.00
CA ALA A 35 9.50 -9.24 9.64
C ALA A 35 10.77 -10.12 9.53
N VAL A 36 11.90 -9.62 10.03
CA VAL A 36 13.20 -10.33 9.95
C VAL A 36 13.14 -11.70 10.61
N ASP A 37 12.52 -11.79 11.79
CA ASP A 37 12.54 -12.98 12.64
C ASP A 37 11.16 -13.64 12.83
N ASP A 38 10.10 -13.02 12.31
CA ASP A 38 8.72 -13.50 12.55
C ASP A 38 7.76 -13.10 11.41
N VAL A 39 6.61 -13.75 11.37
CA VAL A 39 5.49 -13.40 10.49
C VAL A 39 4.27 -13.13 11.36
N TYR A 40 3.76 -11.90 11.28
CA TYR A 40 2.51 -11.54 11.92
C TYR A 40 1.42 -11.25 10.89
N PHE A 41 0.17 -11.27 11.34
CA PHE A 41 -0.99 -11.13 10.47
C PHE A 41 -1.81 -9.92 10.89
N GLU A 42 -1.95 -8.96 9.98
CA GLU A 42 -2.78 -7.77 10.19
C GLU A 42 -4.19 -8.01 9.63
N PRO A 43 -5.26 -7.82 10.42
CA PRO A 43 -6.61 -8.00 9.94
C PRO A 43 -7.03 -6.83 9.06
N VAL A 44 -7.33 -7.10 7.79
CA VAL A 44 -7.85 -6.11 6.84
C VAL A 44 -9.33 -6.37 6.57
N ARG A 45 -10.14 -5.31 6.59
CA ARG A 45 -11.60 -5.36 6.49
C ARG A 45 -12.09 -4.54 5.29
N PRO A 46 -13.28 -4.88 4.75
CA PRO A 46 -13.93 -4.03 3.76
C PRO A 46 -14.12 -2.60 4.29
N GLY A 47 -13.74 -1.61 3.48
CA GLY A 47 -13.75 -0.20 3.85
C GLY A 47 -12.41 0.32 4.40
N ASP A 48 -11.48 -0.57 4.78
CA ASP A 48 -10.11 -0.15 5.12
C ASP A 48 -9.39 0.38 3.87
N LEU A 49 -8.30 1.11 4.09
CA LEU A 49 -7.44 1.61 3.02
C LEU A 49 -6.11 0.87 3.03
N VAL A 50 -5.71 0.36 1.87
CA VAL A 50 -4.31 -0.01 1.62
C VAL A 50 -3.66 1.16 0.89
N CYS A 51 -2.49 1.57 1.37
CA CYS A 51 -1.74 2.68 0.81
C CYS A 51 -0.29 2.27 0.53
N VAL A 52 0.25 2.74 -0.59
CA VAL A 52 1.65 2.64 -0.96
C VAL A 52 2.21 4.05 -1.06
N SER A 53 3.28 4.32 -0.30
CA SER A 53 3.99 5.60 -0.34
C SER A 53 5.31 5.47 -1.10
N ALA A 54 5.73 6.59 -1.67
CA ALA A 54 7.06 6.76 -2.23
C ALA A 54 7.59 8.12 -1.74
N PRO A 55 8.21 8.18 -0.54
CA PRO A 55 8.61 9.43 0.09
C PRO A 55 9.73 10.14 -0.68
N GLU A 56 10.63 9.41 -1.32
CA GLU A 56 11.69 9.93 -2.20
C GLU A 56 11.27 9.92 -3.70
N GLY A 57 10.00 9.59 -3.96
CA GLY A 57 9.46 9.46 -5.31
C GLY A 57 9.75 8.09 -5.92
N GLY A 58 9.44 7.95 -7.21
CA GLY A 58 9.59 6.68 -7.91
C GLY A 58 8.49 6.45 -8.95
N SER A 59 8.38 5.21 -9.39
CA SER A 59 7.40 4.83 -10.42
C SER A 59 6.01 4.66 -9.81
N LEU A 60 5.08 5.56 -10.17
CA LEU A 60 3.66 5.42 -9.82
C LEU A 60 3.07 4.10 -10.34
N ARG A 61 3.53 3.63 -11.51
CA ARG A 61 3.09 2.35 -12.07
C ARG A 61 3.52 1.17 -11.19
N ALA A 62 4.75 1.19 -10.69
CA ALA A 62 5.23 0.16 -9.77
C ALA A 62 4.43 0.16 -8.46
N ALA A 63 4.18 1.35 -7.90
CA ALA A 63 3.35 1.49 -6.70
C ALA A 63 1.91 0.99 -6.90
N ALA A 64 1.31 1.26 -8.08
CA ALA A 64 -0.01 0.74 -8.40
C ALA A 64 -0.04 -0.79 -8.48
N MET A 65 0.99 -1.42 -9.05
CA MET A 65 1.08 -2.89 -9.07
C MET A 65 1.21 -3.46 -7.66
N LEU A 66 2.04 -2.87 -6.80
CA LEU A 66 2.16 -3.29 -5.39
C LEU A 66 0.84 -3.15 -4.65
N LEU A 67 0.13 -2.03 -4.84
CA LEU A 67 -1.19 -1.82 -4.24
C LEU A 67 -2.16 -2.94 -4.63
N LEU A 68 -2.24 -3.29 -5.92
CA LEU A 68 -3.14 -4.34 -6.40
C LEU A 68 -2.75 -5.74 -5.89
N LEU A 69 -1.44 -6.04 -5.83
CA LEU A 69 -0.96 -7.30 -5.27
C LEU A 69 -1.38 -7.46 -3.81
N VAL A 70 -1.25 -6.42 -3.00
CA VAL A 70 -1.63 -6.47 -1.58
C VAL A 70 -3.15 -6.45 -1.41
N ARG A 71 -3.84 -5.52 -2.06
CA ARG A 71 -5.28 -5.26 -1.87
C ARG A 71 -6.17 -6.34 -2.48
N ASP A 72 -5.87 -6.78 -3.70
CA ASP A 72 -6.75 -7.65 -4.50
C ASP A 72 -6.24 -9.09 -4.56
N HIS A 73 -4.95 -9.30 -4.28
CA HIS A 73 -4.33 -10.63 -4.31
C HIS A 73 -3.72 -11.05 -2.97
N HIS A 74 -3.88 -10.23 -1.92
CA HIS A 74 -3.46 -10.53 -0.54
C HIS A 74 -1.99 -10.96 -0.43
N PHE A 75 -1.12 -10.45 -1.31
CA PHE A 75 0.30 -10.75 -1.29
C PHE A 75 0.93 -10.29 0.02
N PRO A 76 1.88 -11.06 0.57
CA PRO A 76 2.59 -10.68 1.78
C PRO A 76 3.46 -9.45 1.55
N VAL A 77 3.65 -8.67 2.60
CA VAL A 77 4.59 -7.54 2.63
C VAL A 77 5.76 -7.84 3.56
N PHE A 78 6.89 -7.17 3.33
CA PHE A 78 8.06 -7.29 4.19
C PHE A 78 8.23 -6.01 5.02
N ALA A 79 8.28 -6.18 6.34
CA ALA A 79 8.62 -5.12 7.27
C ALA A 79 10.15 -5.12 7.46
N LEU A 80 10.81 -4.21 6.74
CA LEU A 80 12.26 -4.07 6.82
C LEU A 80 12.65 -3.35 8.11
N PRO A 81 13.77 -3.74 8.76
CA PRO A 81 14.19 -3.13 10.00
C PRO A 81 14.54 -1.65 9.78
N LYS A 82 14.38 -0.85 10.83
CA LYS A 82 14.71 0.58 10.77
C LYS A 82 16.18 0.76 10.34
N GLY A 83 16.40 1.56 9.30
CA GLY A 83 17.73 1.82 8.74
C GLY A 83 18.16 0.83 7.66
N HIS A 84 17.30 -0.10 7.25
CA HIS A 84 17.52 -0.90 6.05
C HIS A 84 17.62 0.03 4.80
N PRO A 85 18.57 -0.20 3.88
CA PRO A 85 18.82 0.68 2.73
C PRO A 85 17.77 0.61 1.62
N GLY A 86 16.73 -0.20 1.79
CA GLY A 86 15.59 -0.36 0.88
C GLY A 86 14.37 -0.84 1.62
#